data_AF-C3ZC63-F1
#
_entry.id   AF-C3ZC63-F1
#
_cell.length_a   1.000
_cell.length_b   1.000
_cell.length_c   1.000
_cell.angle_alpha   90.00
_cell.angle_beta   90.00
_cell.angle_gamma   90.00
#
_symmetry.space_group_name_H-M   'P 1'
#
loop_
_entity.id
_entity.type
_entity.pdbx_description
1 polymer ?
#
loop_
_entity_poly.entity_id
_entity_poly.type
_entity_poly.pdbx_seq_one_letter_code
_entity_poly.pdbx_strand_id
1 'polypeptide(L)'
;ICTNTPGNYTCSCEQGFELMADAHGCEGNNECATGNGGCAYRCIHTQSGHRCLCQQGFILMEDGHGCEVDECATNNGGCAQNCTNVPGGYSCFCRLGF
;
A
#
# COMPACT_ATOMS: atom_id res chain seq x y z
N ILE A 1 -6.34 -10.49 22.70
CA ILE A 1 -5.98 -11.70 23.48
C ILE A 1 -5.83 -11.29 24.93
N CYS A 2 -6.53 -11.92 25.88
CA CYS A 2 -6.38 -11.57 27.29
C CYS A 2 -5.93 -12.79 28.10
N THR A 3 -4.94 -12.59 28.97
CA THR A 3 -4.35 -13.60 29.85
C THR A 3 -4.55 -13.22 31.30
N ASN A 4 -5.14 -14.11 32.08
CA ASN A 4 -5.32 -13.90 33.52
C ASN A 4 -3.98 -14.02 34.24
N THR A 5 -3.74 -13.12 35.18
CA THR A 5 -2.60 -13.11 36.10
C THR A 5 -3.10 -13.19 37.55
N PRO A 6 -2.31 -13.63 38.54
CA PRO A 6 -2.80 -13.70 39.92
C PRO A 6 -3.24 -12.33 40.43
N GLY A 7 -4.56 -12.14 40.60
CA GLY A 7 -5.17 -10.89 41.06
C GLY A 7 -5.49 -9.86 39.96
N ASN A 8 -5.22 -10.15 38.67
CA ASN A 8 -5.54 -9.25 37.56
C ASN A 8 -5.65 -10.00 36.21
N TYR A 9 -5.77 -9.28 35.09
CA TYR A 9 -5.62 -9.79 33.74
C TYR A 9 -4.84 -8.78 32.90
N THR A 10 -4.14 -9.28 31.87
CA THR A 10 -3.42 -8.47 30.90
C THR A 10 -3.95 -8.77 29.51
N CYS A 11 -4.32 -7.75 28.75
CA CYS A 11 -4.74 -7.89 27.36
C CYS A 11 -3.60 -7.45 26.42
N SER A 12 -3.47 -8.15 25.31
CA SER A 12 -2.58 -7.85 24.19
C SER A 12 -3.35 -7.94 22.87
N CYS A 13 -2.87 -7.27 21.84
CA CYS A 13 -3.47 -7.29 20.51
C CYS A 13 -2.73 -8.24 19.58
N GLU A 14 -3.38 -8.62 18.48
CA GLU A 14 -2.75 -9.39 17.41
C GLU A 14 -1.70 -8.54 16.68
N GLN A 15 -0.84 -9.18 15.89
CA GLN A 15 0.18 -8.48 15.13
C GLN A 15 -0.45 -7.43 14.20
N GLY A 16 0.04 -6.19 14.27
CA GLY A 16 -0.51 -5.05 13.51
C GLY A 16 -1.61 -4.27 14.24
N PHE A 17 -1.83 -4.53 15.53
CA PHE A 17 -2.79 -3.81 16.35
C PHE A 17 -2.16 -3.37 17.68
N GLU A 18 -2.60 -2.22 18.18
CA GLU A 18 -2.18 -1.62 19.44
C GLU A 18 -3.33 -1.59 20.44
N LEU A 19 -3.00 -1.84 21.71
CA LEU A 19 -3.98 -1.85 22.78
C LEU A 19 -4.42 -0.40 23.05
N MET A 20 -5.72 -0.17 22.97
CA MET A 20 -6.32 1.14 23.22
C MET A 20 -6.11 1.58 24.68
N ALA A 21 -6.27 2.88 24.94
CA ALA A 21 -6.07 3.46 26.28
C ALA A 21 -6.98 2.87 27.37
N ASP A 22 -8.08 2.23 26.98
CA ASP A 22 -8.99 1.51 27.90
C ASP A 22 -8.50 0.10 28.27
N ALA A 23 -7.37 -0.35 27.71
CA ALA A 23 -6.79 -1.68 27.86
C ALA A 23 -7.69 -2.85 27.42
N HIS A 24 -8.76 -2.56 26.68
CA HIS A 24 -9.80 -3.52 26.29
C HIS A 24 -10.02 -3.59 24.77
N GLY A 25 -9.87 -2.45 24.07
CA GLY A 25 -9.93 -2.38 22.63
C GLY A 25 -8.56 -2.60 21.97
N CYS A 26 -8.58 -3.06 20.72
CA CYS A 26 -7.41 -3.08 19.86
C CYS A 26 -7.70 -2.18 18.66
N GLU A 27 -6.86 -1.19 18.41
CA GLU A 27 -6.90 -0.35 17.22
C GLU A 27 -5.81 -0.83 16.26
N GLY A 28 -6.09 -0.81 14.95
CA GLY A 28 -5.08 -1.14 13.95
C GLY A 28 -3.93 -0.15 14.04
N ASN A 29 -2.69 -0.63 13.97
CA ASN A 29 -1.54 0.26 13.92
C ASN A 29 -1.67 1.16 12.70
N ASN A 30 -1.71 2.46 12.93
CA ASN A 30 -1.73 3.40 11.81
C ASN A 30 -0.30 3.63 11.32
N GLU A 31 0.20 2.74 10.45
CA GLU A 31 1.56 2.87 9.92
C GLU A 31 1.73 4.17 9.11
N CYS A 32 0.65 4.72 8.56
CA CYS A 32 0.67 6.02 7.88
C CYS A 32 1.04 7.18 8.82
N ALA A 33 0.80 7.05 10.13
CA ALA A 33 1.15 8.08 11.11
C ALA A 33 2.67 8.21 11.30
N THR A 34 3.44 7.18 10.94
CA THR A 34 4.90 7.17 11.06
C THR A 34 5.53 7.13 9.68
N GLY A 35 6.25 8.19 9.30
CA GLY A 35 6.99 8.20 8.02
C GLY A 35 6.12 7.95 6.78
N ASN A 36 4.82 8.32 6.81
CA ASN A 36 3.86 8.08 5.73
C ASN A 36 3.74 6.59 5.34
N GLY A 37 3.96 5.65 6.27
CA GLY A 37 3.99 4.22 5.97
C GLY A 37 5.03 3.83 4.92
N GLY A 38 6.07 4.65 4.71
CA GLY A 38 7.06 4.45 3.65
C GLY A 38 6.57 4.79 2.24
N CYS A 39 5.35 5.30 2.07
CA CYS A 39 4.79 5.62 0.76
C CYS A 39 5.47 6.83 0.11
N ALA A 40 5.75 6.73 -1.20
CA ALA A 40 6.32 7.83 -1.98
C ALA A 40 5.38 9.04 -2.13
N TYR A 41 4.06 8.82 -2.13
CA TYR A 41 3.08 9.90 -2.23
C TYR A 41 2.07 9.90 -1.08
N ARG A 42 1.02 9.07 -1.11
CA ARG A 42 -0.04 9.11 -0.10
C ARG A 42 -0.29 7.75 0.52
N CYS A 43 -0.16 7.65 1.84
CA CYS A 43 -0.58 6.48 2.60
C CYS A 43 -2.07 6.53 2.96
N ILE A 44 -2.73 5.37 2.92
CA ILE A 44 -4.09 5.18 3.42
C ILE A 44 -4.08 4.02 4.40
N HIS A 45 -4.46 4.30 5.64
CA HIS A 45 -4.69 3.27 6.65
C HIS A 45 -5.99 2.51 6.35
N THR A 46 -5.95 1.19 6.44
CA THR A 46 -7.06 0.27 6.19
C THR A 46 -7.20 -0.70 7.37
N GLN A 47 -8.34 -1.39 7.47
CA GLN A 47 -8.51 -2.43 8.51
C GLN A 47 -7.50 -3.58 8.39
N SER A 48 -6.88 -3.75 7.23
CA SER A 48 -5.88 -4.79 6.95
C SER A 48 -4.43 -4.26 7.01
N GLY A 49 -4.20 -3.05 7.53
CA GLY A 49 -2.88 -2.38 7.59
C GLY A 49 -2.89 -1.03 6.90
N HIS A 50 -2.08 -0.87 5.85
CA HIS A 50 -2.06 0.34 5.04
C HIS A 50 -1.77 0.03 3.56
N ARG A 51 -2.05 1.00 2.69
CA ARG A 51 -1.68 0.95 1.28
C ARG A 51 -1.20 2.32 0.78
N CYS A 52 -0.25 2.30 -0.15
CA CYS A 52 0.22 3.51 -0.81
C CYS A 52 -0.61 3.81 -2.06
N LEU A 53 -0.80 5.10 -2.31
CA LEU A 53 -1.38 5.65 -3.52
C LEU A 53 -0.38 6.56 -4.21
N CYS A 54 -0.44 6.58 -5.54
CA CYS A 54 0.31 7.49 -6.38
C CYS A 54 -0.55 8.65 -6.89
N GLN A 55 0.11 9.71 -7.32
CA GLN A 55 -0.55 10.84 -7.95
C GLN A 55 -1.12 10.42 -9.32
N GLN A 56 -2.09 11.16 -9.85
CA GLN A 56 -2.57 10.96 -11.22
C GLN A 56 -1.40 11.03 -12.22
N GLY A 57 -1.35 10.06 -13.14
CA GLY A 57 -0.25 9.89 -14.10
C GLY A 57 0.93 9.07 -13.58
N PHE A 58 0.80 8.46 -12.41
CA PHE A 58 1.79 7.55 -11.82
C PHE A 58 1.12 6.25 -11.38
N ILE A 59 1.87 5.15 -11.42
CA ILE A 59 1.46 3.84 -10.93
C ILE A 59 2.31 3.41 -9.74
N LEU A 60 1.72 2.55 -8.90
CA LEU A 60 2.42 1.98 -7.75
C LEU A 60 3.39 0.90 -8.23
N MET A 61 4.64 0.98 -7.80
CA MET A 61 5.68 0.00 -8.10
C MET A 61 5.42 -1.34 -7.38
N GLU A 62 6.10 -2.41 -7.82
CA GLU A 62 5.94 -3.75 -7.22
C GLU A 62 6.33 -3.83 -5.74
N ASP A 63 7.17 -2.91 -5.25
CA ASP A 63 7.51 -2.81 -3.83
C ASP A 63 6.34 -2.32 -2.96
N GLY A 64 5.25 -1.86 -3.57
CA GLY A 64 4.05 -1.36 -2.92
C GLY A 64 4.18 0.03 -2.29
N HIS A 65 5.32 0.71 -2.48
CA HIS A 65 5.66 1.99 -1.82
C HIS A 65 6.07 3.08 -2.80
N GLY A 66 6.83 2.72 -3.84
CA GLY A 66 7.30 3.61 -4.88
C GLY A 66 6.21 3.98 -5.87
N CYS A 67 6.38 5.15 -6.52
CA CYS A 67 5.54 5.58 -7.62
C CYS A 67 6.41 5.80 -8.85
N GLU A 68 6.07 5.16 -9.96
CA GLU A 68 6.67 5.39 -11.27
C GLU A 68 5.69 6.08 -12.21
N VAL A 69 6.22 6.76 -13.23
CA VAL A 69 5.37 7.43 -14.23
C VAL A 69 4.54 6.38 -14.96
N ASP A 70 3.29 6.69 -15.26
CA ASP A 70 2.48 5.88 -16.16
C ASP A 70 2.73 6.37 -17.59
N GLU A 71 3.75 5.85 -18.27
CA GLU A 71 4.06 6.28 -19.63
C GLU A 71 2.92 5.90 -20.60
N CYS A 72 2.20 4.83 -20.32
CA CYS A 72 1.04 4.41 -21.10
C CYS A 72 -0.16 5.36 -20.96
N ALA A 73 -0.31 6.08 -19.84
CA ALA A 73 -1.43 7.00 -19.62
C ALA A 73 -1.46 8.19 -20.60
N THR A 74 -0.29 8.60 -21.13
CA THR A 74 -0.21 9.71 -22.08
C THR A 74 0.09 9.18 -23.48
N ASN A 75 -0.83 9.40 -24.42
CA ASN A 75 -0.68 9.01 -25.83
C ASN A 75 -0.26 7.53 -26.02
N ASN A 76 -0.72 6.62 -25.15
CA ASN A 76 -0.37 5.19 -25.17
C ASN A 76 1.15 4.93 -25.14
N GLY A 77 1.94 5.78 -24.48
CA GLY A 77 3.41 5.73 -24.51
C GLY A 77 4.01 5.92 -25.91
N GLY A 78 3.24 6.41 -26.88
CA GLY A 78 3.63 6.41 -28.29
C GLY A 78 3.56 5.03 -28.97
N CYS A 79 3.01 4.01 -28.31
CA CYS A 79 2.83 2.69 -28.90
C CYS A 79 1.71 2.70 -29.95
N ALA A 80 1.95 2.04 -31.09
CA ALA A 80 0.97 1.92 -32.16
C ALA A 80 -0.23 1.01 -31.78
N GLN A 81 -0.02 0.02 -30.92
CA GLN A 81 -1.04 -0.96 -30.57
C GLN A 81 -1.25 -1.06 -29.05
N ASN A 82 -0.47 -1.88 -28.34
CA ASN A 82 -0.60 -2.02 -26.89
C ASN A 82 0.63 -1.47 -26.19
N CYS A 83 0.40 -0.87 -25.02
CA CYS A 83 1.40 -0.37 -24.09
C CYS A 83 1.19 -1.07 -22.74
N THR A 84 2.28 -1.52 -22.13
CA THR A 84 2.29 -2.02 -20.76
C THR A 84 3.43 -1.35 -20.01
N ASN A 85 3.13 -0.72 -18.87
CA ASN A 85 4.17 -0.26 -17.96
C ASN A 85 4.90 -1.46 -17.36
N VAL A 86 6.22 -1.37 -17.27
CA VAL A 86 7.12 -2.38 -16.72
C VAL A 86 8.07 -1.69 -15.74
N PRO A 87 8.66 -2.39 -14.75
CA PRO A 87 9.53 -1.74 -13.79
C PRO A 87 10.65 -0.92 -14.46
N GLY A 88 10.64 0.39 -14.23
CA GLY A 88 11.59 1.33 -14.84
C GLY A 88 11.20 1.87 -16.22
N GLY A 89 9.97 1.67 -16.68
CA GLY A 89 9.43 2.31 -17.89
C GLY A 89 8.19 1.61 -18.47
N TYR A 90 8.17 1.44 -19.79
CA TYR A 90 7.06 0.81 -20.50
C TYR A 90 7.52 0.06 -21.74
N SER A 91 6.67 -0.85 -22.23
CA SER A 91 6.92 -1.67 -23.40
C SER A 91 5.72 -1.68 -24.36
N CYS A 92 6.01 -1.59 -25.66
CA CYS A 92 5.02 -1.67 -26.72
C CYS A 92 4.96 -3.08 -27.31
N PHE A 93 3.76 -3.60 -27.58
CA PHE A 93 3.60 -4.90 -28.23
C PHE A 93 2.44 -4.94 -29.22
N CYS A 94 2.59 -5.78 -30.25
CA CYS A 94 1.56 -6.02 -31.24
C CYS A 94 0.46 -6.95 -30.67
N ARG A 95 -0.76 -6.74 -31.13
CA ARG A 95 -1.86 -7.69 -30.99
C ARG A 95 -1.50 -8.95 -31.78
N LEU A 96 -1.96 -10.10 -31.28
CA LEU A 96 -1.75 -11.37 -31.96
C LEU A 96 -2.26 -11.31 -33.40
N GLY A 97 -1.40 -11.68 -34.36
CA GLY A 97 -1.74 -11.76 -35.79
C GLY A 97 -1.36 -10.54 -36.65
N PHE A 98 -0.53 -9.62 -36.14
CA PHE A 98 0.04 -8.48 -36.88
C PHE A 98 1.57 -8.53 -36.92
#